data_AF-A0A8H3MAX0-F1
#
_entry.id   AF-A0A8H3MAX0-F1
#
_cell.length_a   1.000
_cell.length_b   1.000
_cell.length_c   1.000
_cell.angle_alpha   90.00
_cell.angle_beta   90.00
_cell.angle_gamma   90.00
#
_symmetry.space_group_name_H-M   'P 1'
#
loop_
_entity.id
_entity.type
_entity.pdbx_description
1 polymer ?
#
loop_
_entity_poly.entity_id
_entity_poly.type
_entity_poly.pdbx_seq_one_letter_code
_entity_poly.pdbx_strand_id
1 'polypeptide(L)'
;MHHISFRETRPNVNIQPKELIKIVQSSKIKKYVEIALSIFQDKSSFTSENVVVVFSGKGPAINKTITIVEIIKRKLNGSLYQYTQIGRDLKQDEDKKDDDEMILDREDRKEHDNMIPHLEKTLGYQLPVTS
;
A
#
# COMPACT_ATOMS: atom_id res chain seq x y z
N MET A 1 -36.92 -21.94 25.24
CA MET A 1 -36.23 -21.81 23.94
C MET A 1 -35.12 -20.79 24.11
N HIS A 2 -33.85 -21.22 24.12
CA HIS A 2 -32.71 -20.31 24.23
C HIS A 2 -32.27 -19.92 22.82
N HIS A 3 -32.50 -18.66 22.44
CA HIS A 3 -31.91 -18.09 21.23
C HIS A 3 -30.44 -17.82 21.51
N ILE A 4 -29.55 -18.65 20.96
CA ILE A 4 -28.11 -18.41 20.96
C ILE A 4 -27.82 -17.55 19.73
N SER A 5 -27.66 -16.24 19.95
CA SER A 5 -27.18 -15.33 18.93
C SER A 5 -25.67 -15.46 18.81
N PHE A 6 -25.17 -16.08 17.74
CA PHE A 6 -23.75 -16.00 17.38
C PHE A 6 -23.45 -14.54 16.99
N ARG A 7 -22.86 -13.78 17.92
CA ARG A 7 -22.12 -12.57 17.54
C ARG A 7 -20.86 -13.05 16.84
N GLU A 8 -20.86 -12.95 15.52
CA GLU A 8 -19.65 -13.02 14.72
C GLU A 8 -18.76 -11.85 15.15
N THR A 9 -17.84 -12.12 16.09
CA THR A 9 -16.81 -11.16 16.47
C THR A 9 -15.92 -11.00 15.25
N ARG A 10 -16.22 -10.00 14.42
CA ARG A 10 -15.28 -9.55 13.39
C ARG A 10 -13.93 -9.37 14.08
N PRO A 11 -12.83 -9.97 13.60
CA PRO A 11 -11.53 -9.73 14.20
C PRO A 11 -11.31 -8.21 14.19
N ASN A 12 -11.05 -7.64 15.36
CA ASN A 12 -10.59 -6.28 15.48
C ASN A 12 -9.21 -6.24 14.83
N VAL A 13 -9.17 -6.02 13.51
CA VAL A 13 -7.93 -5.81 12.78
C VAL A 13 -7.46 -4.44 13.23
N ASN A 14 -6.48 -4.40 14.13
CA ASN A 14 -5.77 -3.19 14.45
C ASN A 14 -4.94 -2.81 13.20
N ILE A 15 -5.54 -2.04 12.30
CA ILE A 15 -4.92 -1.63 11.04
C ILE A 15 -3.87 -0.55 11.38
N GLN A 16 -2.63 -1.01 11.58
CA GLN A 16 -1.37 -0.49 11.06
C GLN A 16 -1.33 0.94 10.53
N PRO A 17 -0.28 1.72 10.84
CA PRO A 17 -0.03 2.97 10.13
C PRO A 17 0.19 2.65 8.64
N LYS A 18 -0.76 3.10 7.82
CA LYS A 18 -0.73 3.02 6.37
C LYS A 18 -0.04 4.25 5.82
N GLU A 19 1.07 4.06 5.11
CA GLU A 19 1.77 5.14 4.40
C GLU A 19 1.45 5.09 2.91
N LEU A 20 0.94 6.18 2.34
CA LEU A 20 0.63 6.31 0.90
C LEU A 20 1.78 7.03 0.19
N ILE A 21 2.27 6.41 -0.88
CA ILE A 21 3.31 6.96 -1.75
C ILE A 21 2.73 7.12 -3.16
N LYS A 22 2.43 8.37 -3.55
CA LYS A 22 1.99 8.74 -4.91
C LYS A 22 3.21 8.76 -5.86
N ILE A 23 3.19 7.92 -6.88
CA ILE A 23 4.25 7.79 -7.89
C ILE A 23 3.98 8.75 -9.05
N VAL A 24 4.92 9.65 -9.30
CA VAL A 24 4.86 10.61 -10.41
C VAL A 24 5.96 10.37 -11.44
N GLN A 25 5.76 10.86 -12.65
CA GLN A 25 6.67 10.64 -13.78
C GLN A 25 8.00 11.38 -13.68
N SER A 26 8.02 12.55 -13.05
CA SER A 26 9.24 13.37 -12.93
C SER A 26 10.22 12.85 -11.88
N SER A 27 9.71 12.22 -10.82
CA SER A 27 10.54 11.77 -9.69
C SER A 27 11.37 10.51 -9.98
N LYS A 28 12.60 10.46 -9.44
CA LYS A 28 13.54 9.35 -9.63
C LYS A 28 13.13 8.11 -8.83
N ILE A 29 13.21 6.93 -9.44
CA ILE A 29 12.94 5.62 -8.81
C ILE A 29 13.70 5.45 -7.47
N LYS A 30 14.98 5.85 -7.44
CA LYS A 30 15.83 5.75 -6.24
C LYS A 30 15.21 6.40 -5.00
N LYS A 31 14.60 7.59 -5.16
CA LYS A 31 13.97 8.34 -4.06
C LYS A 31 12.83 7.54 -3.41
N TYR A 32 11.96 6.95 -4.25
CA TYR A 32 10.85 6.12 -3.78
C TYR A 32 11.31 4.87 -3.05
N VAL A 33 12.36 4.21 -3.58
CA VAL A 33 12.94 3.02 -2.96
C VAL A 33 13.54 3.35 -1.59
N GLU A 34 14.29 4.44 -1.48
CA GLU A 34 14.90 4.87 -0.20
C GLU A 34 13.84 5.15 0.86
N ILE A 35 12.78 5.87 0.50
CA ILE A 35 11.70 6.20 1.43
C ILE A 35 10.97 4.93 1.89
N ALA A 36 10.61 4.04 0.96
CA ALA A 36 9.94 2.80 1.32
C ALA A 36 10.80 1.91 2.24
N LEU A 37 12.10 1.80 1.96
CA LEU A 37 13.01 1.04 2.83
C LEU A 37 13.12 1.67 4.21
N SER A 38 13.16 3.00 4.31
CA SER A 38 13.17 3.68 5.61
C SER A 38 11.94 3.33 6.43
N ILE A 39 10.75 3.26 5.80
CA ILE A 39 9.49 2.89 6.47
C ILE A 39 9.54 1.43 6.95
N PHE A 40 9.98 0.50 6.10
CA PHE A 40 10.02 -0.92 6.46
C PHE A 40 11.13 -1.29 7.45
N GLN A 41 12.20 -0.49 7.55
CA GLN A 41 13.35 -0.75 8.41
C GLN A 41 13.34 0.07 9.71
N ASP A 42 12.38 0.98 9.86
CA ASP A 42 12.24 1.78 11.08
C ASP A 42 11.87 0.88 12.27
N LYS A 43 12.86 0.65 13.14
CA LYS A 43 12.76 -0.20 14.33
C LYS A 43 11.73 0.31 15.35
N SER A 44 11.37 1.59 15.31
CA SER A 44 10.35 2.16 16.19
C SER A 44 8.93 1.70 15.80
N SER A 45 8.73 1.32 14.54
CA SER A 45 7.47 0.81 13.98
C SER A 45 7.20 -0.68 14.27
N PHE A 46 8.16 -1.43 14.82
CA PHE A 46 8.05 -2.88 15.06
C PHE A 46 7.32 -3.28 16.36
N THR A 47 6.86 -2.30 17.14
CA THR A 47 6.19 -2.58 18.42
C THR A 47 4.69 -2.87 18.28
N SER A 48 4.11 -2.79 17.08
CA SER A 48 2.68 -3.06 16.87
C SER A 48 2.36 -3.48 15.43
N GLU A 49 2.63 -4.76 15.12
CA GLU A 49 2.09 -5.50 13.97
C GLU A 49 2.44 -4.89 12.57
N ASN A 50 1.96 -5.51 11.49
CA ASN A 50 2.25 -5.38 10.04
C ASN A 50 2.34 -4.00 9.31
N VAL A 51 3.49 -3.31 9.23
CA VAL A 51 3.63 -2.07 8.41
C VAL A 51 3.08 -2.22 6.98
N VAL A 52 2.13 -1.35 6.58
CA VAL A 52 1.53 -1.36 5.23
C VAL A 52 1.92 -0.10 4.47
N VAL A 53 2.57 -0.28 3.33
CA VAL A 53 2.88 0.82 2.39
C VAL A 53 2.07 0.65 1.13
N VAL A 54 1.35 1.69 0.73
CA VAL A 54 0.56 1.73 -0.51
C VAL A 54 1.26 2.57 -1.55
N PHE A 55 1.49 1.98 -2.72
CA PHE A 55 2.02 2.66 -3.89
C PHE A 55 0.88 2.91 -4.86
N SER A 56 0.69 4.17 -5.24
CA SER A 56 -0.35 4.56 -6.20
C SER A 56 0.28 5.27 -7.38
N GLY A 57 0.02 4.80 -8.59
CA GLY A 57 0.44 5.46 -9.83
C GLY A 57 -0.65 5.33 -10.89
N LYS A 58 -0.88 6.42 -11.62
CA LYS A 58 -1.89 6.51 -12.67
C LYS A 58 -1.26 6.74 -14.04
N GLY A 59 -2.00 6.37 -15.10
CA GLY A 59 -1.58 6.57 -16.49
C GLY A 59 -0.16 6.05 -16.76
N PRO A 60 0.78 6.88 -17.26
CA PRO A 60 2.13 6.42 -17.57
C PRO A 60 2.88 5.93 -16.31
N ALA A 61 2.52 6.39 -15.10
CA ALA A 61 3.24 6.09 -13.85
C ALA A 61 3.03 4.67 -13.32
N ILE A 62 2.10 3.92 -13.90
CA ILE A 62 1.83 2.52 -13.53
C ILE A 62 3.09 1.66 -13.66
N ASN A 63 3.78 1.73 -14.81
CA ASN A 63 5.00 0.93 -15.03
C ASN A 63 6.12 1.30 -14.05
N LYS A 64 6.25 2.59 -13.71
CA LYS A 64 7.23 3.05 -12.72
C LYS A 64 6.87 2.52 -11.32
N THR A 65 5.59 2.52 -10.97
CA THR A 65 5.07 1.98 -9.70
C THR A 65 5.45 0.51 -9.54
N ILE A 66 5.17 -0.31 -10.55
CA ILE A 66 5.53 -1.74 -10.57
C ILE A 66 7.04 -1.91 -10.39
N THR A 67 7.84 -1.13 -11.14
CA THR A 67 9.31 -1.20 -11.07
C THR A 67 9.83 -0.90 -9.66
N ILE A 68 9.29 0.14 -9.01
CA ILE A 68 9.67 0.52 -7.64
C ILE A 68 9.35 -0.62 -6.66
N VAL A 69 8.13 -1.18 -6.73
CA VAL A 69 7.70 -2.29 -5.86
C VAL A 69 8.60 -3.52 -6.03
N GLU A 70 8.93 -3.89 -7.26
CA GLU A 70 9.84 -5.02 -7.54
C GLU A 70 11.25 -4.80 -6.97
N ILE A 71 11.79 -3.59 -7.05
CA ILE A 71 13.10 -3.27 -6.46
C ILE A 71 13.06 -3.39 -4.93
N ILE A 72 12.00 -2.87 -4.29
CA ILE A 72 11.83 -2.93 -2.84
C ILE A 72 11.72 -4.38 -2.37
N LYS A 73 10.89 -5.20 -3.03
CA LYS A 73 10.76 -6.63 -2.70
C LYS A 73 12.11 -7.35 -2.75
N ARG A 74 12.90 -7.13 -3.81
CA ARG A 74 14.25 -7.72 -3.92
C ARG A 74 15.19 -7.27 -2.79
N LYS A 75 15.15 -5.99 -2.43
CA LYS A 75 15.98 -5.44 -1.34
C LYS A 75 15.57 -5.93 0.06
N LEU A 76 14.33 -6.42 0.21
CA LEU A 76 13.80 -7.02 1.44
C LEU A 76 13.69 -8.55 1.33
N ASN A 77 14.53 -9.17 0.50
CA ASN A 77 14.62 -10.63 0.33
C ASN A 77 13.30 -11.32 -0.02
N GLY A 78 12.40 -10.61 -0.71
CA GLY A 78 11.11 -11.13 -1.12
C GLY A 78 10.11 -11.37 0.02
N SER A 79 10.39 -10.91 1.24
CA SER A 79 9.58 -11.17 2.45
C SER A 79 8.23 -10.44 2.50
N LEU A 80 7.97 -9.53 1.55
CA LEU A 80 6.75 -8.73 1.52
C LEU A 80 5.59 -9.47 0.89
N TYR A 81 4.45 -9.41 1.57
CA TYR A 81 3.15 -9.71 0.99
C TYR A 81 2.70 -8.56 0.09
N GLN A 82 2.14 -8.87 -1.08
CA GLN A 82 1.64 -7.86 -2.00
C GLN A 82 0.16 -8.07 -2.29
N TYR A 83 -0.57 -6.96 -2.33
CA TYR A 83 -1.93 -6.88 -2.82
C TYR A 83 -2.01 -5.80 -3.90
N THR A 84 -2.49 -6.16 -5.09
CA THR A 84 -2.58 -5.25 -6.23
C THR A 84 -4.03 -5.00 -6.58
N GLN A 85 -4.43 -3.72 -6.58
CA GLN A 85 -5.77 -3.29 -6.97
C GLN A 85 -5.68 -2.43 -8.23
N ILE A 86 -6.50 -2.76 -9.23
CA ILE A 86 -6.64 -1.97 -10.45
C ILE A 86 -8.01 -1.31 -10.41
N GLY A 87 -8.04 0.02 -10.57
CA GLY A 87 -9.26 0.82 -10.57
C GLY A 87 -9.21 1.91 -11.62
N ARG A 88 -10.37 2.50 -11.91
CA ARG A 88 -10.46 3.73 -12.72
C ARG A 88 -10.58 4.90 -11.76
N ASP A 89 -9.75 5.91 -11.97
CA ASP A 89 -9.95 7.20 -11.33
C ASP A 89 -11.06 7.93 -12.08
N LEU A 90 -12.20 8.17 -11.41
CA LEU A 90 -13.33 8.89 -12.00
C LEU A 90 -13.26 10.39 -11.70
N LYS A 91 -12.24 10.84 -10.96
CA LYS A 91 -12.02 12.26 -10.70
C LYS A 91 -11.50 12.90 -11.99
N GLN A 92 -12.35 13.70 -12.64
CA GLN A 92 -11.89 14.71 -13.61
C GLN A 92 -11.08 15.72 -12.81
N ASP A 93 -9.77 15.52 -12.74
CA ASP A 93 -8.87 16.52 -12.18
C ASP A 93 -8.89 17.72 -13.12
N GLU A 94 -9.62 18.78 -12.74
CA GLU A 94 -9.39 20.12 -13.27
C GLU A 94 -7.92 20.47 -13.00
N ASP A 95 -7.09 20.46 -14.05
CA ASP A 95 -5.77 21.07 -14.21
C ASP A 95 -4.98 21.41 -12.92
N LYS A 96 -4.92 20.49 -11.96
CA LYS A 96 -3.85 20.49 -10.99
C LYS A 96 -2.67 19.94 -11.75
N LYS A 97 -1.80 20.86 -12.21
CA LYS A 97 -0.44 20.52 -12.62
C LYS A 97 0.04 19.49 -11.62
N ASP A 98 0.51 18.36 -12.11
CA ASP A 98 1.16 17.35 -11.29
C ASP A 98 2.32 18.07 -10.59
N ASP A 99 2.06 18.63 -9.42
CA ASP A 99 3.07 19.30 -8.64
C ASP A 99 4.14 18.22 -8.43
N ASP A 100 5.36 18.52 -8.88
CA ASP A 100 6.52 17.61 -8.97
C ASP A 100 6.98 17.05 -7.60
N GLU A 101 6.12 17.16 -6.59
CA GLU A 101 6.35 16.86 -5.21
C GLU A 101 5.73 15.52 -4.82
N MET A 102 6.55 14.70 -4.19
CA MET A 102 6.17 13.41 -3.67
C MET A 102 5.33 13.64 -2.41
N ILE A 103 4.02 13.40 -2.49
CA ILE A 103 3.13 13.57 -1.34
C ILE A 103 3.14 12.29 -0.52
N LEU A 104 3.69 12.37 0.70
CA LEU A 104 3.44 11.42 1.78
C LEU A 104 2.17 11.86 2.49
N ASP A 105 1.04 11.41 1.96
CA ASP A 105 -0.27 11.89 2.38
C ASP A 105 -0.72 11.13 3.63
N ARG A 106 -0.58 11.76 4.80
CA ARG A 106 -1.04 11.19 6.07
C ARG A 106 -2.54 11.42 6.30
N GLU A 107 -3.20 12.31 5.54
CA GLU A 107 -4.58 12.77 5.79
C GLU A 107 -5.62 12.24 4.79
N ASP A 108 -5.23 11.77 3.60
CA ASP A 108 -6.11 11.15 2.57
C ASP A 108 -6.61 9.72 2.95
N ARG A 109 -6.67 9.40 4.25
CA ARG A 109 -6.96 8.06 4.79
C ARG A 109 -8.37 7.54 4.48
N LYS A 110 -9.29 8.35 3.95
CA LYS A 110 -10.74 8.00 3.94
C LYS A 110 -11.19 7.06 2.82
N GLU A 111 -10.49 6.97 1.70
CA GLU A 111 -10.94 6.14 0.55
C GLU A 111 -10.27 4.76 0.47
N HIS A 112 -9.13 4.58 1.16
CA HIS A 112 -8.38 3.32 1.13
C HIS A 112 -8.53 2.47 2.41
N ASP A 113 -9.42 2.86 3.32
CA ASP A 113 -9.63 2.24 4.64
C ASP A 113 -10.57 1.03 4.59
N ASN A 114 -11.36 0.90 3.53
CA ASN A 114 -12.39 -0.12 3.45
C ASN A 114 -11.88 -1.32 2.65
N MET A 115 -11.46 -2.35 3.39
CA MET A 115 -11.11 -3.70 2.94
C MET A 115 -9.63 -3.91 2.56
N ILE A 116 -8.81 -4.23 3.55
CA ILE A 116 -7.80 -5.29 3.37
C ILE A 116 -8.58 -6.59 3.63
N PRO A 117 -9.00 -7.34 2.60
CA PRO A 117 -9.74 -8.58 2.82
C PRO A 117 -8.77 -9.63 3.37
N HIS A 118 -9.27 -10.82 3.75
CA HIS A 118 -8.38 -11.96 3.97
C HIS A 118 -7.50 -12.14 2.72
N LEU A 119 -6.24 -11.75 2.86
CA LEU A 119 -5.29 -11.54 1.77
C LEU A 119 -5.23 -12.76 0.85
N GLU A 120 -5.23 -13.97 1.42
CA GLU A 120 -5.20 -15.25 0.71
C GLU A 120 -6.41 -15.53 -0.20
N LYS A 121 -7.56 -14.89 0.04
CA LYS A 121 -8.81 -15.11 -0.71
C LYS A 121 -9.10 -14.01 -1.75
N THR A 122 -8.21 -13.04 -1.92
CA THR A 122 -8.46 -11.86 -2.76
C THR A 122 -7.71 -11.92 -4.10
N LEU A 123 -8.39 -11.59 -5.19
CA LEU A 123 -7.77 -11.40 -6.51
C LEU A 123 -6.64 -10.35 -6.42
N GLY A 124 -5.46 -10.68 -6.95
CA GLY A 124 -4.30 -9.79 -6.94
C GLY A 124 -3.39 -9.89 -5.72
N TYR A 125 -3.64 -10.86 -4.82
CA TYR A 125 -2.70 -11.24 -3.77
C TYR A 125 -1.53 -12.03 -4.32
N GLN A 126 -0.32 -11.73 -3.83
CA GLN A 126 0.91 -12.42 -4.16
C GLN A 126 1.70 -12.70 -2.88
N LEU A 127 2.05 -13.99 -2.70
CA LEU A 127 2.88 -14.45 -1.59
C LEU A 127 4.33 -13.97 -1.75
N PRO A 128 5.06 -13.83 -0.62
CA PRO A 128 6.50 -13.69 -0.59
C PRO A 128 7.19 -14.71 -1.50
N VAL A 129 8.09 -14.24 -2.36
CA VAL A 129 8.90 -15.11 -3.23
C VAL A 129 10.34 -15.04 -2.73
N THR A 130 10.69 -15.95 -1.82
CA THR A 130 12.08 -16.12 -1.38
C THR A 130 12.87 -16.74 -2.54
N SER A 131 13.90 -16.05 -3.02
CA SER A 131 14.88 -16.59 -3.98
C SER A 131 16.00 -17.31 -3.26
#